data_AF-A0A8D0GN63-F1
#
_entry.id   AF-A0A8D0GN63-F1
#
_cell.length_a   1.000
_cell.length_b   1.000
_cell.length_c   1.000
_cell.angle_alpha   90.00
_cell.angle_beta   90.00
_cell.angle_gamma   90.00
#
_symmetry.space_group_name_H-M   'P 1'
#
loop_
_entity.id
_entity.type
_entity.pdbx_description
1 polymer ?
#
loop_
_entity_poly.entity_id
_entity_poly.type
_entity_poly.pdbx_seq_one_letter_code
_entity_poly.pdbx_strand_id
1 'polypeptide(L)'
;MLDWMSGVEKSLEEQGQVPLSSAAIQDVISKSIMLEQDIAGRQSSINAMNEKVKKFMETTDPSTASSLQAKMNELSTRFSKASSKHKEKLAKMEDLKTKVELFEGLSGKVQSFLDKKTQALSETDAPGKDVTEVSQYMQETSMELVEHKRDLDVLQQLLEELSVHGLPGDKALVLEKVNALSKKFKEMEEAVKEKEEDVSSCQQQMDTFQFLVESLKKWMEESRERIPDVQPSLSTEDLKKPLENMKKLEDEWTLKMPEIQKMNSRGASLCCLISAVTSPAKSRTTSRAAAAVHV
;
A
#
# COMPACT_ATOMS: atom_id res chain seq x y z
N MET A 1 -13.20 -16.37 -51.60
CA MET A 1 -13.03 -14.97 -51.15
C MET A 1 -14.20 -14.53 -50.27
N LEU A 2 -15.44 -14.63 -50.76
CA LEU A 2 -16.64 -14.29 -49.99
C LEU A 2 -16.81 -15.14 -48.73
N ASP A 3 -16.64 -16.46 -48.81
CA ASP A 3 -16.78 -17.35 -47.64
C ASP A 3 -15.76 -17.03 -46.54
N TRP A 4 -14.52 -16.73 -46.94
CA TRP A 4 -13.51 -16.30 -45.99
C TRP A 4 -13.85 -14.94 -45.37
N MET A 5 -14.32 -13.97 -46.17
CA MET A 5 -14.74 -12.67 -45.67
C MET A 5 -15.85 -12.82 -44.62
N SER A 6 -16.85 -13.65 -44.90
CA SER A 6 -17.91 -13.97 -43.94
C SER A 6 -17.35 -14.61 -42.66
N GLY A 7 -16.33 -15.47 -42.77
CA GLY A 7 -15.64 -16.05 -41.61
C GLY A 7 -14.90 -15.02 -40.75
N VAL A 8 -14.20 -14.07 -41.39
CA VAL A 8 -13.51 -12.96 -40.69
C VAL A 8 -14.52 -12.00 -40.05
N GLU A 9 -15.59 -11.63 -40.76
CA GLU A 9 -16.63 -10.76 -40.22
C GLU A 9 -17.30 -11.38 -38.99
N LYS A 10 -17.59 -12.69 -39.03
CA LYS A 10 -18.13 -13.43 -37.90
C LYS A 10 -17.19 -13.40 -36.68
N SER A 11 -15.89 -13.64 -36.85
CA SER A 11 -14.93 -13.59 -35.73
C SER A 11 -14.73 -12.19 -35.16
N LEU A 12 -14.96 -11.15 -35.96
CA LEU A 12 -14.95 -9.75 -35.52
C LEU A 12 -16.25 -9.33 -34.82
N GLU A 13 -17.37 -10.02 -35.07
CA GLU A 13 -18.66 -9.79 -34.40
C GLU A 13 -18.75 -10.46 -33.03
N GLU A 14 -17.99 -11.53 -32.80
CA GLU A 14 -17.80 -12.11 -31.47
C GLU A 14 -17.09 -11.09 -30.56
N GLN A 15 -17.88 -10.21 -29.92
CA GLN A 15 -17.49 -9.38 -28.80
C GLN A 15 -17.34 -10.29 -27.58
N GLY A 16 -16.23 -11.02 -27.54
CA GLY A 16 -15.91 -11.88 -26.40
C GLY A 16 -15.50 -11.03 -25.21
N GLN A 17 -16.19 -11.23 -24.09
CA GLN A 17 -15.55 -11.02 -22.79
C GLN A 17 -14.26 -11.84 -22.77
N VAL A 18 -13.16 -11.22 -22.34
CA VAL A 18 -11.86 -11.87 -22.31
C VAL A 18 -11.45 -12.21 -20.89
N PRO A 19 -10.62 -13.24 -20.70
CA PRO A 19 -10.03 -13.49 -19.40
C PRO A 19 -9.19 -12.29 -18.94
N LEU A 20 -9.30 -11.89 -17.67
CA LEU A 20 -8.50 -10.79 -17.10
C LEU A 20 -7.15 -11.31 -16.57
N SER A 21 -6.39 -11.93 -17.45
CA SER A 21 -5.01 -12.37 -17.20
C SER A 21 -4.12 -11.94 -18.35
N SER A 22 -2.97 -11.36 -18.04
CA SER A 22 -2.02 -10.87 -19.05
C SER A 22 -1.60 -11.96 -20.04
N ALA A 23 -1.35 -13.18 -19.55
CA ALA A 23 -1.00 -14.34 -20.36
C ALA A 23 -2.13 -14.75 -21.31
N ALA A 24 -3.36 -14.86 -20.81
CA ALA A 24 -4.51 -15.23 -21.62
C ALA A 24 -4.83 -14.19 -22.70
N ILE A 25 -4.70 -12.90 -22.37
CA ILE A 25 -4.87 -11.81 -23.34
C ILE A 25 -3.75 -11.84 -24.39
N GLN A 26 -2.50 -12.15 -24.00
CA GLN A 26 -1.39 -12.30 -24.94
C GLN A 26 -1.62 -13.43 -25.95
N ASP A 27 -2.25 -14.53 -25.55
CA ASP A 27 -2.64 -15.61 -26.47
C ASP A 27 -3.68 -15.14 -27.49
N VAL A 28 -4.65 -14.32 -27.06
CA VAL A 28 -5.65 -13.72 -27.93
C VAL A 28 -5.01 -12.73 -28.90
N ILE A 29 -4.09 -11.87 -28.44
CA ILE A 29 -3.32 -10.93 -29.27
C ILE A 29 -2.51 -11.69 -30.32
N SER A 30 -1.81 -12.75 -29.93
CA SER A 30 -1.00 -13.56 -30.85
C SER A 30 -1.84 -14.16 -31.99
N LYS A 31 -3.04 -14.67 -31.65
CA LYS A 31 -4.02 -15.15 -32.65
C LYS A 31 -4.55 -14.01 -33.52
N SER A 32 -4.77 -12.83 -32.95
CA SER A 32 -5.24 -11.65 -33.68
C SER A 32 -4.19 -11.15 -34.67
N ILE A 33 -2.90 -11.14 -34.32
CA ILE A 33 -1.82 -10.77 -35.25
C ILE A 33 -1.76 -11.71 -36.45
N MET A 34 -1.99 -13.02 -36.26
CA MET A 34 -2.08 -13.96 -37.38
C MET A 34 -3.25 -13.64 -38.32
N LEU A 35 -4.40 -13.23 -37.77
CA LEU A 35 -5.54 -12.78 -38.56
C LEU A 35 -5.23 -11.46 -39.30
N GLU A 36 -4.52 -10.52 -38.67
CA GLU A 36 -4.08 -9.28 -39.32
C GLU A 36 -3.21 -9.57 -40.54
N GLN A 37 -2.26 -10.51 -40.42
CA GLN A 37 -1.40 -10.94 -41.51
C GLN A 37 -2.19 -11.60 -42.65
N ASP A 38 -3.16 -12.47 -42.34
CA ASP A 38 -4.02 -13.11 -43.36
C ASP A 38 -4.90 -12.07 -44.08
N ILE A 39 -5.43 -11.08 -43.36
CA ILE A 39 -6.15 -9.95 -43.97
C ILE A 39 -5.20 -9.16 -44.87
N ALA A 40 -4.05 -8.72 -44.37
CA ALA A 40 -3.08 -7.94 -45.14
C ALA A 40 -2.61 -8.68 -46.40
N GLY A 41 -2.34 -9.98 -46.30
CA GLY A 41 -1.90 -10.82 -47.41
C GLY A 41 -2.93 -10.91 -48.55
N ARG A 42 -4.22 -10.75 -48.26
CA ARG A 42 -5.30 -10.80 -49.26
C ARG A 42 -5.61 -9.45 -49.91
N GLN A 43 -5.01 -8.36 -49.45
CA GLN A 43 -5.15 -7.05 -50.10
C GLN A 43 -4.73 -7.11 -51.57
N SER A 44 -3.64 -7.82 -51.88
CA SER A 44 -3.17 -8.03 -53.26
C SER A 44 -4.20 -8.77 -54.12
N SER A 45 -4.89 -9.77 -53.54
CA SER A 45 -5.95 -10.53 -54.22
C SER A 45 -7.17 -9.67 -54.52
N ILE A 46 -7.57 -8.80 -53.59
CA ILE A 46 -8.66 -7.82 -53.80
C ILE A 46 -8.29 -6.85 -54.91
N ASN A 47 -7.06 -6.31 -54.89
CA ASN A 47 -6.58 -5.40 -55.93
C ASN A 47 -6.56 -6.07 -57.32
N ALA A 48 -6.04 -7.29 -57.39
CA ALA A 48 -6.00 -8.06 -58.65
C ALA A 48 -7.40 -8.41 -59.17
N MET A 49 -8.36 -8.70 -58.29
CA MET A 49 -9.74 -8.96 -58.68
C MET A 49 -10.43 -7.69 -59.21
N ASN A 50 -10.19 -6.54 -58.58
CA ASN A 50 -10.65 -5.23 -59.06
C ASN A 50 -10.14 -4.94 -60.48
N GLU A 51 -8.85 -5.13 -60.72
CA GLU A 51 -8.24 -4.94 -62.05
C GLU A 51 -8.84 -5.90 -63.10
N LYS A 52 -9.09 -7.16 -62.73
CA LYS A 52 -9.75 -8.13 -63.63
C LYS A 52 -11.19 -7.76 -63.93
N VAL A 53 -11.96 -7.32 -62.93
CA VAL A 53 -13.35 -6.84 -63.11
C VAL A 53 -13.38 -5.63 -64.04
N LYS A 54 -12.47 -4.66 -63.84
CA LYS A 54 -12.33 -3.47 -64.70
C LYS A 54 -12.10 -3.84 -66.16
N LYS A 55 -11.17 -4.75 -66.44
CA LYS A 55 -10.90 -5.24 -67.82
C LYS A 55 -12.09 -6.00 -68.41
N PHE A 56 -12.77 -6.82 -67.60
CA PHE A 56 -13.92 -7.61 -68.08
C PHE A 56 -15.11 -6.72 -68.47
N MET A 57 -15.28 -5.59 -67.79
CA MET A 57 -16.34 -4.62 -68.09
C MET A 57 -16.15 -3.92 -69.44
N GLU A 58 -14.95 -3.90 -70.01
CA GLU A 58 -14.68 -3.28 -71.32
C GLU A 58 -15.30 -4.09 -72.48
N THR A 59 -15.61 -5.38 -72.27
CA THR A 59 -16.02 -6.31 -73.34
C THR A 59 -17.36 -7.02 -73.08
N THR A 60 -18.02 -6.73 -71.96
CA THR A 60 -19.27 -7.35 -71.52
C THR A 60 -20.46 -6.42 -71.69
N ASP A 61 -21.68 -6.97 -71.73
CA ASP A 61 -22.90 -6.17 -71.80
C ASP A 61 -23.07 -5.25 -70.56
N PRO A 62 -23.72 -4.09 -70.70
CA PRO A 62 -23.81 -3.10 -69.62
C PRO A 62 -24.45 -3.63 -68.33
N SER A 63 -25.40 -4.56 -68.41
CA SER A 63 -26.14 -5.05 -67.25
C SER A 63 -25.28 -5.99 -66.39
N THR A 64 -24.55 -6.91 -67.03
CA THR A 64 -23.60 -7.80 -66.37
C THR A 64 -22.40 -7.02 -65.82
N ALA A 65 -21.88 -6.04 -66.58
CA ALA A 65 -20.80 -5.17 -66.14
C ALA A 65 -21.17 -4.40 -64.86
N SER A 66 -22.36 -3.79 -64.84
CA SER A 66 -22.85 -3.06 -63.67
C SER A 66 -23.04 -3.97 -62.44
N SER A 67 -23.61 -5.16 -62.63
CA SER A 67 -23.84 -6.13 -61.54
C SER A 67 -22.52 -6.63 -60.94
N LEU A 68 -21.53 -6.95 -61.78
CA LEU A 68 -20.21 -7.41 -61.33
C LEU A 68 -19.44 -6.30 -60.60
N GLN A 69 -19.47 -5.07 -61.11
CA GLN A 69 -18.86 -3.92 -60.44
C GLN A 69 -19.49 -3.68 -59.06
N ALA A 70 -20.81 -3.78 -58.95
CA ALA A 70 -21.50 -3.63 -57.67
C ALA A 70 -21.02 -4.67 -56.64
N LYS A 71 -20.95 -5.96 -57.02
CA LYS A 71 -20.43 -7.02 -56.12
C LYS A 71 -18.97 -6.81 -55.74
N MET A 72 -18.14 -6.33 -56.66
CA MET A 72 -16.73 -6.08 -56.38
C MET A 72 -16.54 -4.87 -55.44
N ASN A 73 -17.35 -3.83 -55.61
CA ASN A 73 -17.38 -2.67 -54.72
C ASN A 73 -17.86 -3.08 -53.32
N GLU A 74 -18.89 -3.92 -53.23
CA GLU A 74 -19.38 -4.47 -51.97
C GLU A 74 -18.28 -5.27 -51.25
N LEU A 75 -17.62 -6.18 -51.96
CA LEU A 75 -16.51 -6.96 -51.41
C LEU A 75 -15.35 -6.08 -50.94
N SER A 76 -14.96 -5.07 -51.73
CA SER A 76 -13.90 -4.14 -51.34
C SER A 76 -14.28 -3.34 -50.09
N THR A 77 -15.53 -2.88 -50.01
CA THR A 77 -16.06 -2.16 -48.85
C THR A 77 -16.06 -3.04 -47.59
N ARG A 78 -16.58 -4.27 -47.71
CA ARG A 78 -16.58 -5.27 -46.62
C ARG A 78 -15.17 -5.57 -46.14
N PHE A 79 -14.22 -5.76 -47.07
CA PHE A 79 -12.82 -6.02 -46.76
C PHE A 79 -12.18 -4.86 -45.99
N SER A 80 -12.31 -3.62 -46.48
CA SER A 80 -11.77 -2.44 -45.80
C SER A 80 -12.39 -2.23 -44.41
N LYS A 81 -13.70 -2.45 -44.28
CA LYS A 81 -14.40 -2.38 -42.99
C LYS A 81 -13.91 -3.43 -42.01
N ALA A 82 -13.79 -4.69 -42.44
CA ALA A 82 -13.28 -5.79 -41.62
C ALA A 82 -11.83 -5.54 -41.18
N SER A 83 -10.97 -5.10 -42.10
CA SER A 83 -9.58 -4.75 -41.81
C SER A 83 -9.49 -3.63 -40.77
N SER A 84 -10.25 -2.55 -40.93
CA SER A 84 -10.26 -1.43 -39.97
C SER A 84 -10.80 -1.86 -38.60
N LYS A 85 -11.91 -2.63 -38.57
CA LYS A 85 -12.50 -3.13 -37.33
C LYS A 85 -11.56 -4.09 -36.60
N HIS A 86 -10.82 -4.90 -37.34
CA HIS A 86 -9.80 -5.79 -36.77
C HIS A 86 -8.68 -5.00 -36.09
N LYS A 87 -8.13 -3.98 -36.76
CA LYS A 87 -7.09 -3.12 -36.19
C LYS A 87 -7.55 -2.43 -34.90
N GLU A 88 -8.78 -1.91 -34.89
CA GLU A 88 -9.36 -1.31 -33.69
C GLU A 88 -9.51 -2.33 -32.55
N LYS A 89 -9.97 -3.55 -32.85
CA LYS A 89 -10.09 -4.63 -31.86
C LYS A 89 -8.73 -5.06 -31.30
N LEU A 90 -7.71 -5.15 -32.14
CA LEU A 90 -6.33 -5.45 -31.73
C LEU A 90 -5.78 -4.36 -30.81
N ALA A 91 -5.88 -3.09 -31.20
CA ALA A 91 -5.42 -1.97 -30.37
C ALA A 91 -6.10 -1.92 -28.99
N LYS A 92 -7.42 -2.18 -28.94
CA LYS A 92 -8.15 -2.30 -27.67
C LYS A 92 -7.67 -3.47 -26.80
N MET A 93 -7.32 -4.60 -27.42
CA MET A 93 -6.80 -5.76 -26.70
C MET A 93 -5.41 -5.50 -26.12
N GLU A 94 -4.55 -4.79 -26.86
CA GLU A 94 -3.23 -4.37 -26.41
C GLU A 94 -3.33 -3.39 -25.24
N ASP A 95 -4.20 -2.37 -25.32
CA ASP A 95 -4.48 -1.45 -24.21
C ASP A 95 -4.99 -2.18 -22.97
N LEU A 96 -5.95 -3.10 -23.15
CA LEU A 96 -6.47 -3.93 -22.06
C LEU A 96 -5.36 -4.78 -21.42
N LYS A 97 -4.47 -5.38 -22.23
CA LYS A 97 -3.33 -6.15 -21.72
C LYS A 97 -2.46 -5.29 -20.82
N THR A 98 -2.08 -4.09 -21.25
CA THR A 98 -1.25 -3.18 -20.45
C THR A 98 -1.91 -2.83 -19.12
N LYS A 99 -3.23 -2.62 -19.11
CA LYS A 99 -4.00 -2.37 -17.87
C LYS A 99 -4.03 -3.59 -16.95
N VAL A 100 -4.20 -4.79 -17.49
CA VAL A 100 -4.16 -6.03 -16.70
C VAL A 100 -2.76 -6.28 -16.12
N GLU A 101 -1.69 -6.07 -16.90
CA GLU A 101 -0.31 -6.17 -16.42
C GLU A 101 -0.03 -5.16 -15.30
N LEU A 102 -0.51 -3.92 -15.45
CA LEU A 102 -0.41 -2.91 -14.40
C LEU A 102 -1.16 -3.33 -13.13
N PHE A 103 -2.38 -3.87 -13.27
CA PHE A 103 -3.16 -4.40 -12.15
C PHE A 103 -2.44 -5.56 -11.44
N GLU A 104 -1.93 -6.54 -12.19
CA GLU A 104 -1.19 -7.68 -11.65
C GLU A 104 0.07 -7.20 -10.91
N GLY A 105 0.83 -6.28 -11.50
CA GLY A 105 2.04 -5.71 -10.91
C GLY A 105 1.78 -4.91 -9.63
N LEU A 106 0.83 -3.97 -9.66
CA LEU A 106 0.47 -3.15 -8.49
C LEU A 106 -0.14 -4.00 -7.37
N SER A 107 -1.03 -4.94 -7.70
CA SER A 107 -1.64 -5.81 -6.70
C SER A 107 -0.61 -6.72 -6.02
N GLY A 108 0.38 -7.22 -6.78
CA GLY A 108 1.52 -7.97 -6.24
C GLY A 108 2.43 -7.09 -5.36
N LYS A 109 2.70 -5.85 -5.79
CA LYS A 109 3.50 -4.87 -5.03
C LYS A 109 2.87 -4.56 -3.68
N VAL A 110 1.58 -4.21 -3.64
CA VAL A 110 0.85 -3.90 -2.40
C VAL A 110 0.75 -5.13 -1.50
N GLN A 111 0.44 -6.31 -2.05
CA GLN A 111 0.39 -7.55 -1.27
C GLN A 111 1.74 -7.86 -0.62
N SER A 112 2.84 -7.79 -1.38
CA SER A 112 4.18 -8.04 -0.85
C SER A 112 4.58 -7.05 0.24
N PHE A 113 4.23 -5.77 0.09
CA PHE A 113 4.43 -4.77 1.12
C PHE A 113 3.68 -5.13 2.41
N LEU A 114 2.38 -5.43 2.32
CA LEU A 114 1.57 -5.79 3.47
C LEU A 114 2.09 -7.05 4.17
N ASP A 115 2.49 -8.07 3.43
CA ASP A 115 3.02 -9.31 4.00
C ASP A 115 4.34 -9.07 4.73
N LYS A 116 5.25 -8.28 4.13
CA LYS A 116 6.53 -7.90 4.76
C LYS A 116 6.32 -7.12 6.05
N LYS A 117 5.45 -6.11 6.05
CA LYS A 117 5.18 -5.30 7.25
C LYS A 117 4.45 -6.11 8.33
N THR A 118 3.50 -6.95 7.94
CA THR A 118 2.82 -7.86 8.88
C THR A 118 3.81 -8.84 9.52
N GLN A 119 4.72 -9.42 8.74
CA GLN A 119 5.76 -10.29 9.25
C GLN A 119 6.68 -9.56 10.23
N ALA A 120 7.21 -8.39 9.84
CA ALA A 120 8.09 -7.58 10.67
C ALA A 120 7.45 -7.15 11.99
N LEU A 121 6.14 -6.85 12.01
CA LEU A 121 5.41 -6.52 13.24
C LEU A 121 5.11 -7.74 14.14
N SER A 122 5.16 -8.95 13.57
CA SER A 122 4.80 -10.20 14.24
C SER A 122 5.98 -10.99 14.79
N GLU A 123 7.18 -10.76 14.26
CA GLU A 123 8.41 -11.44 14.65
C GLU A 123 9.01 -10.81 15.91
N THR A 124 9.54 -11.67 16.79
CA THR A 124 10.15 -11.28 18.07
C THR A 124 11.47 -10.51 17.89
N ASP A 125 12.02 -10.49 16.68
CA ASP A 125 13.27 -9.83 16.28
C ASP A 125 13.05 -8.56 15.43
N ALA A 126 11.86 -7.95 15.51
CA ALA A 126 11.56 -6.66 14.87
C ALA A 126 12.58 -5.57 15.26
N PRO A 127 12.88 -4.59 14.38
CA PRO A 127 13.76 -3.46 14.73
C PRO A 127 13.16 -2.69 15.90
N GLY A 128 13.92 -2.45 16.96
CA GLY A 128 13.39 -1.78 18.16
C GLY A 128 13.80 -2.39 19.48
N LYS A 129 15.08 -2.41 19.83
CA LYS A 129 15.48 -2.68 21.23
C LYS A 129 15.03 -1.56 22.18
N ASP A 130 14.81 -0.36 21.64
CA ASP A 130 14.34 0.81 22.37
C ASP A 130 13.24 1.59 21.63
N VAL A 131 12.63 2.54 22.33
CA VAL A 131 11.49 3.35 21.86
C VAL A 131 11.85 4.21 20.63
N THR A 132 13.11 4.63 20.49
CA THR A 132 13.57 5.49 19.40
C THR A 132 13.60 4.73 18.08
N GLU A 133 14.16 3.52 18.09
CA GLU A 133 14.19 2.64 16.94
C GLU A 133 12.76 2.27 16.47
N VAL A 134 11.84 1.99 17.42
CA VAL A 134 10.42 1.75 17.09
C VAL A 134 9.77 3.00 16.49
N SER A 135 10.06 4.19 17.02
CA SER A 135 9.56 5.46 16.47
C SER A 135 10.01 5.66 15.03
N GLN A 136 11.29 5.47 14.74
CA GLN A 136 11.84 5.63 13.40
C GLN A 136 11.20 4.63 12.43
N TYR A 137 11.11 3.36 12.82
CA TYR A 137 10.51 2.32 11.99
C TYR A 137 9.03 2.60 11.67
N MET A 138 8.27 3.13 12.62
CA MET A 138 6.88 3.54 12.39
C MET A 138 6.78 4.71 11.42
N GLN A 139 7.63 5.75 11.57
CA GLN A 139 7.67 6.88 10.64
C GLN A 139 8.03 6.46 9.21
N GLU A 140 9.04 5.60 9.04
CA GLU A 140 9.43 5.03 7.75
C GLU A 140 8.28 4.24 7.12
N THR A 141 7.62 3.40 7.92
CA THR A 141 6.45 2.62 7.45
C THR A 141 5.27 3.52 7.10
N SER A 142 5.04 4.61 7.84
CA SER A 142 4.00 5.61 7.55
C SER A 142 4.26 6.31 6.21
N MET A 143 5.52 6.65 5.90
CA MET A 143 5.89 7.18 4.58
C MET A 143 5.67 6.17 3.46
N GLU A 144 6.07 4.91 3.65
CA GLU A 144 5.82 3.85 2.67
C GLU A 144 4.32 3.60 2.44
N LEU A 145 3.49 3.70 3.49
CA LEU A 145 2.04 3.61 3.39
C LEU A 145 1.49 4.70 2.46
N VAL A 146 1.97 5.95 2.56
CA VAL A 146 1.51 7.02 1.65
C VAL A 146 1.78 6.67 0.18
N GLU A 147 2.93 6.10 -0.14
CA GLU A 147 3.26 5.65 -1.50
C GLU A 147 2.36 4.50 -1.97
N HIS A 148 2.17 3.48 -1.14
CA HIS A 148 1.34 2.32 -1.49
C HIS A 148 -0.16 2.62 -1.48
N LYS A 149 -0.60 3.68 -0.80
CA LYS A 149 -1.97 4.19 -0.89
C LYS A 149 -2.28 4.67 -2.31
N ARG A 150 -1.33 5.36 -2.96
CA ARG A 150 -1.48 5.76 -4.38
C ARG A 150 -1.57 4.55 -5.30
N ASP A 151 -0.76 3.50 -5.06
CA ASP A 151 -0.88 2.25 -5.82
C ASP A 151 -2.29 1.64 -5.69
N LEU A 152 -2.88 1.69 -4.49
CA LEU A 152 -4.23 1.19 -4.21
C LEU A 152 -5.32 2.02 -4.90
N ASP A 153 -5.18 3.35 -4.93
CA ASP A 153 -6.09 4.23 -5.65
C ASP A 153 -6.07 3.93 -7.17
N VAL A 154 -4.88 3.68 -7.74
CA VAL A 154 -4.74 3.24 -9.14
C VAL A 154 -5.39 1.88 -9.36
N LEU A 155 -5.26 0.93 -8.42
CA LEU A 155 -5.94 -0.37 -8.50
C LEU A 155 -7.47 -0.23 -8.51
N GLN A 156 -8.03 0.71 -7.74
CA GLN A 156 -9.46 0.99 -7.74
C GLN A 156 -9.93 1.58 -9.08
N GLN A 157 -9.16 2.50 -9.67
CA GLN A 157 -9.45 3.01 -11.01
C GLN A 157 -9.40 1.89 -12.07
N LEU A 158 -8.35 1.05 -12.05
CA LEU A 158 -8.20 -0.06 -12.97
C LEU A 158 -9.34 -1.08 -12.84
N LEU A 159 -9.85 -1.31 -11.63
CA LEU A 159 -10.99 -2.20 -11.42
C LEU A 159 -12.23 -1.76 -12.23
N GLU A 160 -12.52 -0.46 -12.27
CA GLU A 160 -13.64 0.08 -13.06
C GLU A 160 -13.41 -0.11 -14.56
N GLU A 161 -12.18 0.15 -15.04
CA GLU A 161 -11.82 0.02 -16.45
C GLU A 161 -11.83 -1.45 -16.92
N LEU A 162 -11.29 -2.37 -16.12
CA LEU A 162 -11.24 -3.81 -16.43
C LEU A 162 -12.63 -4.45 -16.37
N SER A 163 -13.52 -3.93 -15.52
CA SER A 163 -14.88 -4.44 -15.34
C SER A 163 -15.74 -4.36 -16.60
N VAL A 164 -15.35 -3.58 -17.61
CA VAL A 164 -16.10 -3.49 -18.87
C VAL A 164 -15.81 -4.68 -19.80
N HIS A 165 -14.58 -5.22 -19.74
CA HIS A 165 -14.07 -6.18 -20.74
C HIS A 165 -13.95 -7.62 -20.24
N GLY A 166 -13.89 -7.82 -18.92
CA GLY A 166 -13.67 -9.13 -18.31
C GLY A 166 -14.83 -10.12 -18.44
N LEU A 167 -14.54 -11.40 -18.20
CA LEU A 167 -15.55 -12.42 -17.90
C LEU A 167 -16.21 -12.17 -16.53
N PRO A 168 -17.48 -12.54 -16.30
CA PRO A 168 -18.17 -12.26 -15.04
C PRO A 168 -17.45 -12.83 -13.81
N GLY A 169 -16.87 -14.04 -13.93
CA GLY A 169 -16.07 -14.65 -12.87
C GLY A 169 -14.79 -13.85 -12.57
N ASP A 170 -14.07 -13.44 -13.61
CA ASP A 170 -12.83 -12.67 -13.44
C ASP A 170 -13.09 -11.29 -12.84
N LYS A 171 -14.19 -10.64 -13.21
CA LYS A 171 -14.61 -9.37 -12.59
C LYS A 171 -14.80 -9.53 -11.08
N ALA A 172 -15.45 -10.62 -10.66
CA ALA A 172 -15.65 -10.91 -9.24
C ALA A 172 -14.31 -11.14 -8.52
N LEU A 173 -13.38 -11.87 -9.13
CA LEU A 173 -12.05 -12.13 -8.56
C LEU A 173 -11.20 -10.86 -8.42
N VAL A 174 -11.17 -10.01 -9.45
CA VAL A 174 -10.45 -8.72 -9.43
C VAL A 174 -11.04 -7.80 -8.35
N LEU A 175 -12.38 -7.72 -8.26
CA LEU A 175 -13.09 -6.96 -7.22
C LEU A 175 -12.76 -7.48 -5.81
N GLU A 176 -12.86 -8.79 -5.59
CA GLU A 176 -12.53 -9.42 -4.31
C GLU A 176 -11.09 -9.10 -3.90
N LYS A 177 -10.14 -9.21 -4.84
CA LYS A 177 -8.73 -8.93 -4.60
C LYS A 177 -8.50 -7.47 -4.17
N VAL A 178 -9.08 -6.51 -4.87
CA VAL A 178 -8.95 -5.08 -4.50
C VAL A 178 -9.57 -4.79 -3.14
N ASN A 179 -10.74 -5.38 -2.84
CA ASN A 179 -11.39 -5.22 -1.55
C ASN A 179 -10.57 -5.83 -0.40
N ALA A 180 -10.01 -7.03 -0.61
CA ALA A 180 -9.16 -7.69 0.37
C ALA A 180 -7.88 -6.89 0.65
N LEU A 181 -7.22 -6.39 -0.40
CA LEU A 181 -6.05 -5.51 -0.27
C LEU A 181 -6.40 -4.21 0.45
N SER A 182 -7.49 -3.55 0.07
CA SER A 182 -7.94 -2.31 0.69
C SER A 182 -8.24 -2.47 2.18
N LYS A 183 -8.88 -3.58 2.56
CA LYS A 183 -9.16 -3.90 3.95
C LYS A 183 -7.87 -4.10 4.75
N LYS A 184 -6.97 -4.97 4.29
CA LYS A 184 -5.68 -5.23 4.96
C LYS A 184 -4.82 -3.97 5.06
N PHE A 185 -4.84 -3.13 4.01
CA PHE A 185 -4.11 -1.88 3.97
C PHE A 185 -4.62 -0.91 5.04
N LYS A 186 -5.94 -0.74 5.15
CA LYS A 186 -6.55 0.09 6.18
C LYS A 186 -6.24 -0.41 7.59
N GLU A 187 -6.29 -1.72 7.82
CA GLU A 187 -5.91 -2.33 9.10
C GLU A 187 -4.44 -2.02 9.46
N MET A 188 -3.53 -2.04 8.47
CA MET A 188 -2.13 -1.66 8.65
C MET A 188 -1.97 -0.16 8.95
N GLU A 189 -2.66 0.73 8.22
CA GLU A 189 -2.66 2.17 8.49
C GLU A 189 -3.11 2.48 9.92
N GLU A 190 -4.20 1.86 10.37
CA GLU A 190 -4.72 2.03 11.74
C GLU A 190 -3.71 1.50 12.78
N ALA A 191 -3.11 0.32 12.55
CA ALA A 191 -2.14 -0.26 13.46
C ALA A 191 -0.85 0.57 13.59
N VAL A 192 -0.33 1.10 12.47
CA VAL A 192 0.85 1.98 12.47
C VAL A 192 0.52 3.27 13.22
N LYS A 193 -0.64 3.88 12.97
CA LYS A 193 -1.06 5.11 13.65
C LYS A 193 -1.20 4.91 15.16
N GLU A 194 -1.88 3.85 15.60
CA GLU A 194 -1.99 3.53 17.03
C GLU A 194 -0.60 3.36 17.66
N LYS A 195 0.33 2.69 16.96
CA LYS A 195 1.70 2.49 17.44
C LYS A 195 2.48 3.81 17.51
N GLU A 196 2.33 4.71 16.54
CA GLU A 196 2.95 6.04 16.57
C GLU A 196 2.46 6.87 17.77
N GLU A 197 1.15 6.84 18.04
CA GLU A 197 0.55 7.50 19.21
C GLU A 197 1.08 6.92 20.53
N ASP A 198 1.15 5.59 20.64
CA ASP A 198 1.72 4.88 21.79
C ASP A 198 3.20 5.26 22.02
N VAL A 199 4.00 5.27 20.95
CA VAL A 199 5.43 5.62 21.01
C VAL A 199 5.61 7.08 21.42
N SER A 200 4.84 8.00 20.84
CA SER A 200 4.90 9.42 21.18
C SER A 200 4.53 9.68 22.64
N SER A 201 3.47 9.02 23.13
CA SER A 201 3.08 9.07 24.54
C SER A 201 4.17 8.52 25.46
N CYS A 202 4.77 7.37 25.11
CA CYS A 202 5.87 6.79 25.85
C CYS A 202 7.07 7.75 25.93
N GLN A 203 7.47 8.33 24.80
CA GLN A 203 8.56 9.30 24.75
C GLN A 203 8.29 10.51 25.65
N GLN A 204 7.08 11.08 25.62
CA GLN A 204 6.71 12.18 26.51
C GLN A 204 6.82 11.80 27.99
N GLN A 205 6.43 10.58 28.36
CA GLN A 205 6.60 10.10 29.74
C GLN A 205 8.07 9.89 30.11
N MET A 206 8.90 9.40 29.17
CA MET A 206 10.36 9.30 29.35
C MET A 206 10.97 10.67 29.64
N ASP A 207 10.67 11.66 28.81
CA ASP A 207 11.20 13.03 28.95
C ASP A 207 10.78 13.64 30.29
N THR A 208 9.50 13.44 30.68
CA THR A 208 9.00 13.98 31.94
C THR A 208 9.62 13.27 33.15
N PHE A 209 9.87 11.96 33.06
CA PHE A 209 10.56 11.21 34.10
C PHE A 209 12.02 11.66 34.22
N GLN A 210 12.72 11.81 33.09
CA GLN A 210 14.09 12.32 33.06
C GLN A 210 14.20 13.70 33.72
N PHE A 211 13.28 14.62 33.41
CA PHE A 211 13.24 15.94 34.05
C PHE A 211 13.08 15.85 35.58
N LEU A 212 12.21 14.95 36.08
CA LEU A 212 12.04 14.74 37.51
C LEU A 212 13.29 14.17 38.17
N VAL A 213 13.96 13.21 37.53
CA VAL A 213 15.22 12.63 38.02
C VAL A 213 16.30 13.69 38.10
N GLU A 214 16.45 14.53 37.06
CA GLU A 214 17.43 15.62 37.03
C GLU A 214 17.14 16.68 38.10
N SER A 215 15.88 17.07 38.27
CA SER A 215 15.42 17.98 39.33
C SER A 215 15.75 17.45 40.72
N LEU A 216 15.42 16.18 41.00
CA LEU A 216 15.68 15.57 42.30
C LEU A 216 17.19 15.41 42.55
N LYS A 217 17.96 14.99 41.53
CA LYS A 217 19.42 14.88 41.62
C LYS A 217 20.05 16.23 41.97
N LYS A 218 19.64 17.29 41.27
CA LYS A 218 20.11 18.66 41.56
C LYS A 218 19.77 19.07 43.00
N TRP A 219 18.54 18.86 43.43
CA TRP A 219 18.13 19.17 44.81
C TRP A 219 18.91 18.37 45.86
N MET A 220 19.21 17.09 45.60
CA MET A 220 20.01 16.26 46.50
C MET A 220 21.45 16.78 46.64
N GLU A 221 22.08 17.22 45.54
CA GLU A 221 23.42 17.82 45.60
C GLU A 221 23.40 19.17 46.33
N GLU A 222 22.45 20.06 46.04
CA GLU A 222 22.28 21.34 46.78
C GLU A 222 22.02 21.11 48.28
N SER A 223 21.25 20.07 48.62
CA SER A 223 20.97 19.70 50.01
C SER A 223 22.20 19.13 50.71
N ARG A 224 23.02 18.36 50.01
CA ARG A 224 24.31 17.83 50.49
C ARG A 224 25.27 18.95 50.83
N GLU A 225 25.39 19.97 49.98
CA GLU A 225 26.27 21.13 50.20
C GLU A 225 25.87 21.97 51.43
N ARG A 226 24.60 21.91 51.87
CA ARG A 226 24.10 22.62 53.06
C ARG A 226 24.34 21.88 54.37
N ILE A 227 24.82 20.64 54.33
CA ILE A 227 25.14 19.87 55.54
C ILE A 227 26.47 20.42 56.11
N PRO A 228 26.48 20.98 57.33
CA PRO A 228 27.69 21.55 57.90
C PRO A 228 28.73 20.46 58.21
N ASP A 229 30.01 20.76 57.99
CA ASP A 229 31.12 19.89 58.38
C ASP A 229 31.17 19.68 59.90
N VAL A 230 31.54 18.46 60.31
CA VAL A 230 31.71 18.12 61.72
C VAL A 230 32.96 18.83 62.27
N GLN A 231 32.75 19.86 63.10
CA GLN A 231 33.81 20.62 63.77
C GLN A 231 34.12 20.01 65.16
N PRO A 232 35.39 19.68 65.48
CA PRO A 232 35.73 18.95 66.70
C PRO A 232 35.73 19.77 68.01
N SER A 233 35.55 21.08 67.97
CA SER A 233 35.52 21.93 69.17
C SER A 233 34.57 23.10 69.01
N LEU A 234 33.34 22.98 69.52
CA LEU A 234 32.34 24.05 69.51
C LEU A 234 31.70 24.17 70.90
N SER A 235 31.43 25.40 71.35
CA SER A 235 30.63 25.64 72.56
C SER A 235 29.14 25.35 72.31
N THR A 236 28.33 25.22 73.37
CA THR A 236 26.89 24.98 73.23
C THR A 236 26.16 26.07 72.43
N GLU A 237 26.63 27.32 72.49
CA GLU A 237 26.10 28.43 71.69
C GLU A 237 26.46 28.32 70.21
N ASP A 238 27.67 27.84 69.88
CA ASP A 238 28.12 27.65 68.50
C ASP A 238 27.37 26.51 67.79
N LEU A 239 26.86 25.52 68.54
CA LEU A 239 26.09 24.38 68.03
C LEU A 239 24.62 24.68 67.74
N LYS A 240 24.08 25.78 68.30
CA LYS A 240 22.65 26.11 68.17
C LYS A 240 22.23 26.38 66.72
N LYS A 241 23.02 27.16 65.99
CA LYS A 241 22.74 27.53 64.59
C LYS A 241 22.86 26.35 63.61
N PRO A 242 23.92 25.51 63.67
CA PRO A 242 23.97 24.25 62.91
C PRO A 242 22.79 23.31 63.19
N LEU A 243 22.36 23.19 64.45
CA LEU A 243 21.21 22.37 64.82
C LEU A 243 19.90 22.89 64.23
N GLU A 244 19.65 24.21 64.29
CA GLU A 244 18.49 24.84 63.65
C GLU A 244 18.52 24.64 62.12
N ASN A 245 19.67 24.78 61.49
CA ASN A 245 19.84 24.51 60.06
C ASN A 245 19.58 23.05 59.70
N MET A 246 20.04 22.09 60.52
CA MET A 246 19.77 20.67 60.33
C MET A 246 18.30 20.32 60.51
N LYS A 247 17.61 20.88 61.51
CA LYS A 247 16.16 20.70 61.67
C LYS A 247 15.37 21.24 60.48
N LYS A 248 15.75 22.42 59.97
CA LYS A 248 15.13 22.97 58.76
C LYS A 248 15.37 22.06 57.54
N LEU A 249 16.57 21.50 57.41
CA LEU A 249 16.88 20.55 56.34
C LEU A 249 16.02 19.28 56.49
N GLU A 250 15.88 18.73 57.69
CA GLU A 250 15.00 17.59 57.99
C GLU A 250 13.54 17.84 57.57
N ASP A 251 13.01 19.03 57.87
CA ASP A 251 11.67 19.43 57.42
C ASP A 251 11.57 19.48 55.88
N GLU A 252 12.58 20.05 55.21
CA GLU A 252 12.65 20.09 53.74
C GLU A 252 12.72 18.68 53.11
N TRP A 253 13.45 17.74 53.72
CA TRP A 253 13.49 16.34 53.31
C TRP A 253 12.12 15.67 53.43
N THR A 254 11.41 15.94 54.53
CA THR A 254 10.07 15.41 54.76
C THR A 254 9.09 15.95 53.71
N LEU A 255 9.20 17.23 53.34
CA LEU A 255 8.41 17.85 52.28
C LEU A 255 8.74 17.33 50.88
N LYS A 256 9.95 16.79 50.66
CA LYS A 256 10.37 16.22 49.37
C LYS A 256 9.84 14.79 49.13
N MET A 257 9.42 14.09 50.19
CA MET A 257 8.93 12.70 50.12
C MET A 257 7.84 12.45 49.05
N PRO A 258 6.80 13.31 48.88
CA PRO A 258 5.78 13.10 47.86
C PRO A 258 6.34 13.13 46.43
N GLU A 259 7.38 13.93 46.17
CA GLU A 259 8.03 14.02 44.86
C GLU A 259 8.82 12.75 44.54
N ILE A 260 9.49 12.16 45.54
CA ILE A 260 10.17 10.86 45.42
C ILE A 260 9.17 9.74 45.14
N GLN A 261 8.03 9.71 45.84
CA GLN A 261 6.97 8.74 45.59
C GLN A 261 6.35 8.91 44.19
N LYS A 262 6.15 10.15 43.74
CA LYS A 262 5.70 10.47 42.38
C LYS A 262 6.69 10.00 41.33
N MET A 263 8.00 10.15 41.57
CA MET A 263 9.04 9.64 40.69
C MET A 263 8.99 8.10 40.62
N ASN A 264 8.90 7.41 41.76
CA ASN A 264 8.84 5.94 41.80
C ASN A 264 7.63 5.37 41.06
N SER A 265 6.44 5.94 41.29
CA SER A 265 5.21 5.53 40.59
C SER A 265 5.31 5.76 39.08
N ARG A 266 5.85 6.90 38.64
CA ARG A 266 6.11 7.17 37.22
C ARG A 266 7.12 6.22 36.60
N GLY A 267 8.20 5.89 37.32
CA GLY A 267 9.19 4.92 36.86
C GLY A 267 8.57 3.55 36.63
N ALA A 268 7.73 3.08 37.55
CA ALA A 268 7.01 1.82 37.40
C ALA A 268 6.06 1.83 36.18
N SER A 269 5.25 2.89 36.01
CA SER A 269 4.38 3.04 34.85
C SER A 269 5.17 3.09 33.53
N LEU A 270 6.32 3.77 33.53
CA LEU A 270 7.16 3.90 32.35
C LEU A 270 7.77 2.56 31.92
N CYS A 271 8.21 1.73 32.86
CA CYS A 271 8.67 0.36 32.55
C CYS A 271 7.58 -0.46 31.83
N CYS A 272 6.33 -0.36 32.26
CA CYS A 272 5.20 -1.03 31.61
C CYS A 272 4.95 -0.48 30.20
N LEU A 273 5.01 0.84 30.02
CA LEU A 273 4.82 1.48 28.71
C LEU A 273 5.92 1.11 27.72
N ILE A 274 7.19 1.20 28.13
CA ILE A 274 8.33 0.81 27.30
C ILE A 274 8.15 -0.65 26.86
N SER A 275 7.84 -1.56 27.79
CA SER A 275 7.57 -2.96 27.45
C SER A 275 6.41 -3.09 26.45
N ALA A 276 5.30 -2.40 26.63
CA ALA A 276 4.15 -2.48 25.72
C ALA A 276 4.42 -1.91 24.31
N VAL A 277 5.32 -0.93 24.20
CA VAL A 277 5.72 -0.29 22.95
C VAL A 277 6.80 -1.08 22.23
N THR A 278 7.77 -1.66 22.93
CA THR A 278 8.84 -2.44 22.30
C THR A 278 8.47 -3.90 22.07
N SER A 279 7.38 -4.39 22.67
CA SER A 279 6.98 -5.79 22.48
C SER A 279 6.26 -6.05 21.14
N PRO A 280 6.45 -7.23 20.53
CA PRO A 280 5.75 -7.65 19.32
C PRO A 280 4.23 -7.79 19.54
N ALA A 281 3.43 -7.60 18.49
CA ALA A 281 1.96 -7.59 18.57
C ALA A 281 1.35 -8.86 19.22
N LYS A 282 1.98 -10.03 19.09
CA LYS A 282 1.54 -11.31 19.70
C LYS A 282 1.53 -11.32 21.24
N SER A 283 2.16 -10.35 21.89
CA SER A 283 2.29 -10.27 23.35
C SER A 283 1.37 -9.23 24.01
N ARG A 284 0.66 -8.41 23.22
CA ARG A 284 -0.23 -7.35 23.77
C ARG A 284 -1.51 -7.89 24.41
N THR A 285 -1.99 -9.09 24.03
CA THR A 285 -3.21 -9.71 24.58
C THR A 285 -3.10 -10.09 26.06
N THR A 286 -1.89 -10.26 26.59
CA THR A 286 -1.65 -10.58 28.00
C THR A 286 -1.30 -9.34 28.85
N SER A 287 -0.72 -8.31 28.25
CA SER A 287 -0.32 -7.07 28.96
C SER A 287 -1.51 -6.15 29.29
N ARG A 288 -2.48 -5.99 28.38
CA ARG A 288 -3.64 -5.10 28.60
C ARG A 288 -4.56 -5.56 29.74
N ALA A 289 -4.58 -6.87 30.04
CA ALA A 289 -5.28 -7.43 31.18
C ALA A 289 -4.59 -7.15 32.53
N ALA A 290 -3.27 -6.97 32.54
CA ALA A 290 -2.51 -6.66 33.76
C ALA A 290 -2.61 -5.16 34.12
N ALA A 291 -2.69 -4.27 33.13
CA ALA A 291 -2.84 -2.83 33.36
C ALA A 291 -4.22 -2.43 33.92
N ALA A 292 -5.27 -3.21 33.63
CA ALA A 292 -6.62 -2.95 34.12
C ALA A 292 -6.86 -3.39 35.58
N VAL A 293 -5.91 -4.14 36.18
CA VAL A 293 -6.04 -4.66 37.55
C VAL A 293 -5.37 -3.74 38.60
N HIS A 294 -4.72 -2.66 38.16
CA HIS A 294 -4.01 -1.70 39.03
C HIS A 294 -4.46 -0.24 38.89
N VAL A 295 -5.72 -0.01 38.50
CA VAL A 295 -6.40 1.30 38.66
C VAL A 295 -7.28 1.27 39.91
#